data_AF-A0A9E5F2T4-F1
#
_entry.id   AF-A0A9E5F2T4-F1
#
_cell.length_a   1.000
_cell.length_b   1.000
_cell.length_c   1.000
_cell.angle_alpha   90.00
_cell.angle_beta   90.00
_cell.angle_gamma   90.00
#
_symmetry.space_group_name_H-M   'P 1'
#
loop_
_entity.id
_entity.type
_entity.pdbx_description
1 polymer ?
#
loop_
_entity_poly.entity_id
_entity_poly.type
_entity_poly.pdbx_seq_one_letter_code
_entity_poly.pdbx_strand_id
1 'polypeptide(L)'
;LKEVSERSQPYSLGRVLFLTLGQTLPVGFKRKHPKSELLEEEIILKTPRPGSFDVTWKSPTPINTYALWLQADGDDTRSSFEVLLKELTLESR
;
A
#
# COMPACT_ATOMS: atom_id res chain seq x y z
N LEU A 1 -24.07 -2.43 10.96
CA LEU A 1 -22.90 -1.52 10.90
C LEU A 1 -23.35 -0.25 10.20
N LYS A 2 -23.83 0.71 10.97
CA LYS A 2 -24.33 2.00 10.49
C LYS A 2 -23.13 2.90 10.20
N GLU A 3 -23.02 3.29 8.94
CA GLU A 3 -22.35 4.47 8.39
C GLU A 3 -21.37 5.21 9.31
N VAL A 4 -20.09 4.87 9.15
CA VAL A 4 -18.93 5.70 9.54
C VAL A 4 -18.74 6.87 8.55
N SER A 5 -19.73 7.18 7.70
CA SER A 5 -19.60 8.14 6.60
C SER A 5 -19.98 9.59 6.97
N GLU A 6 -20.64 9.85 8.10
CA GLU A 6 -21.31 11.16 8.30
C GLU A 6 -20.69 12.12 9.33
N ARG A 7 -19.61 11.78 10.07
CA ARG A 7 -19.16 12.65 11.19
C ARG A 7 -17.68 12.95 11.33
N SER A 8 -16.83 12.49 10.44
CA SER A 8 -15.49 13.06 10.32
C SER A 8 -15.52 13.99 9.12
N GLN A 9 -15.31 15.31 9.33
CA GLN A 9 -14.61 16.10 8.31
C GLN A 9 -13.50 15.19 7.81
N PRO A 10 -13.42 14.85 6.52
CA PRO A 10 -12.46 13.87 6.03
C PRO A 10 -11.14 14.35 6.58
N TYR A 11 -10.61 13.64 7.59
CA TYR A 11 -9.36 13.98 8.27
C TYR A 11 -8.48 14.50 7.17
N SER A 12 -8.13 15.78 7.16
CA SER A 12 -7.47 16.46 6.04
C SER A 12 -6.53 15.46 5.37
N LEU A 13 -6.97 14.77 4.31
CA LEU A 13 -6.55 13.37 4.07
C LEU A 13 -5.05 13.38 3.85
N GLY A 14 -4.34 13.08 4.95
CA GLY A 14 -2.92 12.96 4.96
C GLY A 14 -2.64 11.95 3.88
N ARG A 15 -1.89 12.38 2.88
CA ARG A 15 -1.52 11.63 1.67
C ARG A 15 -1.58 10.12 1.91
N VAL A 16 -2.51 9.44 1.23
CA VAL A 16 -2.60 7.97 1.33
C VAL A 16 -1.51 7.39 0.45
N LEU A 17 -0.62 6.60 1.06
CA LEU A 17 0.48 5.93 0.38
C LEU A 17 0.13 4.47 0.15
N PHE A 18 0.06 4.09 -1.12
CA PHE A 18 -0.13 2.70 -1.55
C PHE A 18 1.24 2.09 -1.82
N LEU A 19 1.71 1.28 -0.88
CA LEU A 19 2.96 0.56 -1.03
C LEU A 19 2.71 -0.74 -1.79
N THR A 20 3.33 -0.88 -2.95
CA THR A 20 3.01 -1.94 -3.89
C THR A 20 4.18 -2.90 -4.08
N LEU A 21 3.86 -4.18 -4.15
CA LEU A 21 4.75 -5.26 -4.58
C LEU A 21 4.46 -5.54 -6.07
N GLY A 22 5.46 -5.46 -6.93
CA GLY A 22 5.27 -5.58 -8.37
C GLY A 22 6.34 -6.42 -9.06
N GLN A 23 6.07 -6.86 -10.30
CA GLN A 23 7.03 -7.67 -11.06
C GLN A 23 7.83 -6.87 -12.10
N THR A 24 7.26 -5.78 -12.61
CA THR A 24 7.77 -5.07 -13.79
C THR A 24 8.46 -3.77 -13.42
N LEU A 25 7.75 -2.90 -12.70
CA LEU A 25 8.18 -1.55 -12.36
C LEU A 25 9.36 -1.56 -11.37
N PRO A 26 10.28 -0.59 -11.48
CA PRO A 26 11.41 -0.48 -10.56
C PRO A 26 10.95 0.02 -9.18
N VAL A 27 11.71 -0.34 -8.14
CA VAL A 27 11.53 0.18 -6.79
C VAL A 27 11.69 1.71 -6.78
N GLY A 28 10.84 2.40 -6.02
CA GLY A 28 10.80 3.87 -5.96
C GLY A 28 10.04 4.51 -7.11
N PHE A 29 9.54 3.74 -8.09
CA PHE A 29 8.59 4.25 -9.07
C PHE A 29 7.32 4.70 -8.34
N LYS A 30 6.90 5.94 -8.63
CA LYS A 30 5.68 6.53 -8.07
C LYS A 30 4.71 6.91 -9.17
N ARG A 31 3.42 6.73 -8.92
CA ARG A 31 2.36 7.21 -9.80
C ARG A 31 1.15 7.70 -9.02
N LYS A 32 0.38 8.59 -9.64
CA LYS A 32 -0.97 8.93 -9.15
C LYS A 32 -1.94 7.80 -9.49
N HIS A 33 -2.82 7.48 -8.56
CA HIS A 33 -3.86 6.50 -8.80
C HIS A 33 -4.88 7.07 -9.81
N PRO A 34 -5.28 6.33 -10.86
CA PRO A 34 -6.11 6.88 -11.95
C PRO A 34 -7.51 7.34 -11.50
N LYS A 35 -7.98 6.86 -10.34
CA LYS A 35 -9.28 7.24 -9.77
C LYS A 35 -9.23 8.39 -8.75
N SER A 36 -8.04 8.88 -8.36
CA SER A 36 -7.92 9.96 -7.36
C SER A 36 -6.52 10.57 -7.30
N GLU A 37 -6.45 11.90 -7.40
CA GLU A 37 -5.22 12.70 -7.25
C GLU A 37 -4.66 12.71 -5.81
N LEU A 38 -5.46 12.30 -4.83
CA LEU A 38 -5.07 12.24 -3.42
C LEU A 38 -4.30 10.96 -3.07
N LEU A 39 -4.33 9.95 -3.96
CA LEU A 39 -3.69 8.67 -3.74
C LEU A 39 -2.43 8.59 -4.59
N GLU A 40 -1.33 8.22 -3.95
CA GLU A 40 -0.07 7.95 -4.61
C GLU A 40 0.35 6.52 -4.34
N GLU A 41 0.78 5.84 -5.39
CA GLU A 41 1.33 4.50 -5.32
C GLU A 41 2.84 4.58 -5.45
N GLU A 42 3.54 3.75 -4.66
CA GLU A 42 4.98 3.58 -4.71
C GLU A 42 5.32 2.09 -4.74
N ILE A 43 6.18 1.69 -5.67
CA ILE A 43 6.73 0.33 -5.69
C ILE A 43 7.81 0.22 -4.62
N ILE A 44 7.55 -0.54 -3.56
CA ILE A 44 8.52 -0.72 -2.46
C ILE A 44 9.36 -1.98 -2.62
N LEU A 45 8.92 -2.92 -3.45
CA LEU A 45 9.66 -4.14 -3.74
C LEU A 45 9.28 -4.65 -5.14
N LYS A 46 10.32 -5.01 -5.90
CA LYS A 46 10.20 -5.70 -7.18
C LYS A 46 10.48 -7.19 -6.99
N THR A 47 9.50 -8.05 -7.25
CA THR A 47 9.60 -9.51 -7.12
C THR A 47 9.63 -10.14 -8.52
N PRO A 48 10.81 -10.27 -9.16
CA PRO A 48 10.90 -10.75 -10.54
C PRO A 48 10.55 -12.24 -10.70
N ARG A 49 10.44 -12.99 -9.61
CA ARG A 49 10.06 -14.40 -9.56
C ARG A 49 9.21 -14.67 -8.30
N PRO A 50 8.37 -15.72 -8.27
CA PRO A 50 7.69 -16.14 -7.05
C PRO A 50 8.68 -16.55 -5.95
N GLY A 51 8.33 -16.32 -4.68
CA GLY A 51 9.20 -16.64 -3.54
C GLY A 51 8.73 -16.01 -2.24
N SER A 52 9.52 -16.20 -1.18
CA SER A 52 9.38 -15.45 0.08
C SER A 52 10.22 -14.19 0.02
N PHE A 53 9.67 -13.08 0.51
CA PHE A 53 10.35 -11.80 0.52
C PHE A 53 10.07 -11.09 1.83
N ASP A 54 11.08 -10.38 2.32
CA ASP A 54 10.95 -9.47 3.44
C ASP A 54 11.01 -8.04 2.91
N VAL A 55 10.12 -7.20 3.42
CA VAL A 55 10.12 -5.77 3.09
C VAL A 55 9.98 -4.96 4.35
N THR A 56 10.85 -3.96 4.48
CA THR A 56 10.79 -2.96 5.54
C THR A 56 10.65 -1.61 4.87
N TRP A 57 9.58 -0.91 5.22
CA TRP A 57 9.37 0.46 4.78
C TRP A 57 9.35 1.39 5.99
N LYS A 58 9.97 2.56 5.84
CA LYS A 58 9.99 3.60 6.87
C LYS A 58 9.42 4.86 6.25
N SER A 59 8.49 5.49 6.97
CA SER A 59 7.94 6.76 6.51
C SER A 59 9.05 7.81 6.45
N PRO A 60 9.17 8.54 5.32
CA PRO A 60 10.15 9.62 5.20
C PRO A 60 9.85 10.78 6.14
N THR A 61 8.59 10.93 6.55
CA THR A 61 8.12 11.98 7.47
C THR A 61 7.52 11.35 8.73
N PRO A 62 7.84 11.83 9.94
CA PRO A 62 7.15 11.41 11.15
C PRO A 62 5.66 11.70 11.02
N ILE A 63 4.83 10.67 11.23
CA ILE A 63 3.39 10.82 11.34
C ILE A 63 2.94 10.24 12.67
N ASN A 64 1.94 10.89 13.28
CA ASN A 64 1.47 10.52 14.63
C ASN A 64 0.59 9.26 14.61
N THR A 65 0.10 8.84 13.45
CA THR A 65 -0.83 7.71 13.32
C THR A 65 -0.65 7.06 11.96
N TYR A 66 -0.61 5.73 11.95
CA TYR A 66 -0.65 4.92 10.75
C TYR A 66 -1.98 4.17 10.70
N ALA A 67 -2.61 4.17 9.54
CA ALA A 67 -3.65 3.20 9.19
C ALA A 67 -3.05 2.26 8.14
N LEU A 68 -3.07 0.95 8.40
CA LEU A 68 -2.61 -0.05 7.45
C LEU A 68 -3.80 -0.72 6.78
N TRP A 69 -3.81 -0.70 5.45
CA TRP A 69 -4.69 -1.51 4.62
C TRP A 69 -3.81 -2.48 3.82
N LEU A 70 -4.05 -3.78 3.99
CA LEU A 70 -3.45 -4.82 3.16
C LEU A 70 -4.45 -5.35 2.15
N GLN A 71 -4.06 -5.38 0.88
CA GLN A 71 -4.85 -5.92 -0.22
C GLN A 71 -3.93 -6.73 -1.11
N ALA A 72 -4.36 -7.94 -1.47
CA ALA A 72 -3.75 -8.76 -2.50
C ALA A 72 -4.73 -8.80 -3.67
N ASP A 73 -4.40 -8.10 -4.75
CA ASP A 73 -5.28 -7.96 -5.91
C ASP A 73 -4.51 -8.24 -7.20
N GLY A 74 -5.22 -8.82 -8.16
CA GLY A 74 -4.71 -9.09 -9.49
C GLY A 74 -4.93 -7.87 -10.38
N ASP A 75 -4.00 -7.67 -11.31
CA ASP A 75 -4.27 -6.80 -12.46
C ASP A 75 -5.38 -7.42 -13.34
N ASP A 76 -5.96 -6.63 -14.24
CA ASP A 76 -6.98 -6.97 -15.25
C ASP A 76 -6.54 -8.10 -16.22
N THR A 77 -5.33 -8.63 -16.03
CA THR A 77 -4.72 -9.71 -16.80
C THR A 77 -5.28 -11.10 -16.52
N ARG A 78 -6.22 -11.25 -15.56
CA ARG A 78 -6.76 -12.55 -15.09
C ARG A 78 -5.66 -13.49 -14.54
N SER A 79 -4.56 -12.93 -14.06
CA SER A 79 -3.49 -13.72 -13.45
C SER A 79 -3.96 -14.39 -12.16
N SER A 80 -3.59 -15.65 -11.96
CA SER A 80 -3.80 -16.36 -10.69
C SER A 80 -2.56 -16.23 -9.81
N PHE A 81 -2.75 -15.92 -8.52
CA PHE A 81 -1.67 -15.81 -7.56
C PHE A 81 -2.11 -16.30 -6.18
N GLU A 82 -1.14 -16.70 -5.37
CA GLU A 82 -1.31 -17.04 -3.96
C GLU A 82 -0.36 -16.16 -3.15
N VAL A 83 -0.88 -15.50 -2.13
CA VAL A 83 -0.11 -14.64 -1.23
C VAL A 83 -0.30 -15.12 0.19
N LEU A 84 0.82 -15.43 0.84
CA LEU A 84 0.88 -15.76 2.26
C LEU A 84 1.64 -14.66 3.01
N LEU A 85 0.92 -13.90 3.83
CA LEU A 85 1.54 -13.00 4.80
C LEU A 85 1.99 -13.80 6.01
N LYS A 86 3.31 -13.95 6.19
CA LYS A 86 3.88 -14.69 7.33
C LYS A 86 3.93 -13.85 8.59
N GLU A 87 4.36 -12.59 8.47
CA GLU A 87 4.57 -11.68 9.60
C GLU A 87 4.31 -10.24 9.16
N LEU A 88 3.76 -9.45 10.07
CA LEU A 88 3.61 -8.01 9.92
C LEU A 88 3.93 -7.34 11.26
N THR A 89 4.89 -6.43 11.23
CA THR A 89 5.29 -5.64 12.40
C THR A 89 5.07 -4.16 12.10
N LEU A 90 4.31 -3.50 12.99
CA LEU A 90 4.08 -2.06 12.96
C LEU A 90 4.78 -1.44 14.17
N GLU A 91 5.65 -0.47 13.91
CA GLU A 91 6.38 0.24 14.95
C GLU A 91 6.02 1.73 14.89
N SER A 92 5.50 2.25 15.99
CA SER A 92 5.43 3.70 16.25
C SER A 92 6.56 4.07 17.21
N ARG A 93 7.07 5.30 17.08
CA ARG A 93 7.90 5.90 18.15
C ARG A 93 7.03 6.30 19.33
#